data_AF-A0A2E7T1X9-F1
#
_entry.id   AF-A0A2E7T1X9-F1
#
_cell.length_a   1.000
_cell.length_b   1.000
_cell.length_c   1.000
_cell.angle_alpha   90.00
_cell.angle_beta   90.00
_cell.angle_gamma   90.00
#
_symmetry.space_group_name_H-M   'P 1'
#
loop_
_entity.id
_entity.type
_entity.pdbx_description
1 polymer ?
#
loop_
_entity_poly.entity_id
_entity_poly.type
_entity_poly.pdbx_seq_one_letter_code
_entity_poly.pdbx_strand_id
1 'polypeptide(L)'
;MDDAHEQYGGQKARLGRILERFRACGLVERIPRTDRLATALWSAMMTQHQRRGEDWLLKKGGFMRLIPEKNHASLLQPLSKGALTIELVQEAMQNIDASDQMLLLNLLGGRLPLGYRLIGTTLEDSKVNMTARLDRLLRRIRRVGTMIEEVMTTGDA
;
A
#
# COMPACT_ATOMS: atom_id res chain seq x y z
N MET A 1 -0.93 -11.07 -3.94
CA MET A 1 -1.23 -12.00 -5.05
C MET A 1 -0.91 -13.42 -4.64
N ASP A 2 0.16 -13.63 -3.87
CA ASP A 2 0.54 -14.94 -3.35
C ASP A 2 -0.57 -15.56 -2.50
N ASP A 3 -1.14 -14.81 -1.55
CA ASP A 3 -2.27 -15.28 -0.71
C ASP A 3 -3.47 -15.79 -1.55
N ALA A 4 -3.83 -15.07 -2.62
CA ALA A 4 -4.96 -15.46 -3.48
C ALA A 4 -4.65 -16.69 -4.34
N HIS A 5 -3.39 -16.84 -4.76
CA HIS A 5 -2.94 -18.02 -5.48
C HIS A 5 -2.92 -19.25 -4.58
N GLU A 6 -2.46 -19.09 -3.34
CA GLU A 6 -2.44 -20.14 -2.33
C GLU A 6 -3.86 -20.61 -1.99
N GLN A 7 -4.81 -19.67 -1.82
CA GLN A 7 -6.17 -20.00 -1.43
C GLN A 7 -7.06 -20.55 -2.55
N TYR A 8 -6.94 -20.01 -3.76
CA TYR A 8 -7.85 -20.35 -4.88
C TYR A 8 -7.18 -21.13 -6.01
N GLY A 9 -5.87 -21.33 -5.95
CA GLY A 9 -5.09 -21.94 -7.03
C GLY A 9 -5.05 -21.08 -8.31
N GLY A 10 -4.55 -21.67 -9.39
CA GLY A 10 -4.53 -21.06 -10.73
C GLY A 10 -3.38 -20.06 -10.96
N GLN A 11 -3.24 -19.56 -12.19
CA GLN A 11 -2.11 -18.72 -12.56
C GLN A 11 -2.20 -17.32 -11.93
N LYS A 12 -1.12 -16.87 -11.24
CA LYS A 12 -1.03 -15.54 -10.61
C LYS A 12 -1.38 -14.39 -11.56
N ALA A 13 -0.92 -14.45 -12.80
CA ALA A 13 -1.23 -13.44 -13.82
C ALA A 13 -2.73 -13.39 -14.18
N ARG A 14 -3.44 -14.53 -14.13
CA ARG A 14 -4.88 -14.58 -14.36
C ARG A 14 -5.64 -13.97 -13.18
N LEU A 15 -5.29 -14.33 -11.95
CA LEU A 15 -5.88 -13.74 -10.74
C LEU A 15 -5.68 -12.23 -10.68
N GLY A 16 -4.48 -11.75 -11.02
CA GLY A 16 -4.19 -10.31 -11.12
C GLY A 16 -5.09 -9.60 -12.12
N ARG A 17 -5.32 -10.17 -13.31
CA ARG A 17 -6.24 -9.61 -14.31
C ARG A 17 -7.70 -9.58 -13.84
N ILE A 18 -8.14 -10.61 -13.13
CA ILE A 18 -9.51 -10.67 -12.57
C ILE A 18 -9.70 -9.57 -11.53
N LEU A 19 -8.78 -9.45 -10.58
CA LEU A 19 -8.85 -8.42 -9.53
C LEU A 19 -8.75 -7.01 -10.11
N GLU A 20 -7.99 -6.81 -11.19
CA GLU A 20 -7.95 -5.54 -11.89
C GLU A 20 -9.27 -5.19 -12.58
N ARG A 21 -9.97 -6.17 -13.16
CA ARG A 21 -11.32 -5.97 -13.70
C ARG A 21 -12.31 -5.61 -12.61
N PHE A 22 -12.27 -6.31 -11.47
CA PHE A 22 -13.11 -5.96 -10.31
C PHE A 22 -12.82 -4.54 -9.82
N ARG A 23 -11.56 -4.10 -9.85
CA ARG A 23 -11.18 -2.72 -9.50
C ARG A 23 -11.74 -1.71 -10.48
N ALA A 24 -11.67 -2.00 -11.78
CA ALA A 24 -12.22 -1.15 -12.83
C ALA A 24 -13.74 -1.00 -12.69
N CYS A 25 -14.46 -2.07 -12.34
CA CYS A 25 -15.89 -2.06 -12.06
C CYS A 25 -16.26 -1.46 -10.69
N GLY A 26 -15.27 -1.14 -9.85
CA GLY A 26 -15.51 -0.59 -8.52
C GLY A 26 -16.03 -1.58 -7.48
N LEU A 27 -15.74 -2.88 -7.65
CA LEU A 27 -16.03 -3.91 -6.64
C LEU A 27 -14.90 -4.02 -5.60
N VAL A 28 -13.65 -3.79 -6.01
CA VAL A 28 -12.48 -3.80 -5.13
C VAL A 28 -11.64 -2.53 -5.29
N GLU A 29 -10.83 -2.24 -4.29
CA GLU A 29 -9.84 -1.18 -4.30
C GLU A 29 -8.45 -1.71 -3.96
N ARG A 30 -7.42 -1.00 -4.43
CA ARG A 30 -6.03 -1.31 -4.06
C ARG A 30 -5.68 -0.56 -2.79
N ILE A 31 -5.19 -1.29 -1.79
CA ILE A 31 -4.84 -0.73 -0.49
C ILE A 31 -3.42 -1.16 -0.12
N PRO A 32 -2.61 -0.28 0.51
CA PRO A 32 -1.35 -0.66 1.11
C PRO A 32 -1.52 -1.81 2.12
N ARG A 33 -0.75 -2.90 1.98
CA ARG A 33 -0.78 -4.04 2.92
C ARG A 33 0.00 -3.71 4.19
N THR A 34 -0.61 -2.94 5.09
CA THR A 34 0.00 -2.52 6.36
C THR A 34 0.37 -3.72 7.25
N ASP A 35 -0.34 -4.84 7.12
CA ASP A 35 0.00 -6.13 7.75
C ASP A 35 1.40 -6.65 7.38
N ARG A 36 1.94 -6.22 6.23
CA ARG A 36 3.27 -6.62 5.75
C ARG A 36 4.36 -5.57 6.04
N LEU A 37 4.05 -4.50 6.80
CA LEU A 37 5.00 -3.43 7.09
C LEU A 37 6.26 -3.94 7.80
N ALA A 38 6.11 -4.77 8.83
CA ALA A 38 7.25 -5.31 9.58
C ALA A 38 8.20 -6.10 8.68
N THR A 39 7.67 -6.98 7.82
CA THR A 39 8.47 -7.76 6.86
C THR A 39 9.15 -6.87 5.82
N ALA A 40 8.45 -5.87 5.29
CA ALA A 40 9.01 -4.94 4.31
C ALA A 40 10.12 -4.07 4.91
N LEU A 41 9.91 -3.55 6.12
CA LEU A 41 10.90 -2.80 6.88
C LEU A 41 12.11 -3.66 7.20
N TRP A 42 11.91 -4.87 7.71
CA TRP A 42 12.99 -5.81 7.99
C TRP A 42 13.89 -6.04 6.76
N SER A 43 13.28 -6.35 5.61
CA SER A 43 14.02 -6.58 4.37
C SER A 43 14.79 -5.34 3.92
N ALA A 44 14.18 -4.16 4.03
CA ALA A 44 14.82 -2.90 3.67
C ALA A 44 15.96 -2.55 4.64
N MET A 45 15.79 -2.74 5.95
CA MET A 45 16.80 -2.53 6.98
C MET A 45 18.01 -3.44 6.75
N MET A 46 17.80 -4.74 6.56
CA MET A 46 18.86 -5.70 6.26
C MET A 46 19.63 -5.30 4.99
N THR A 47 18.91 -4.97 3.92
CA THR A 47 19.52 -4.59 2.64
C THR A 47 20.35 -3.30 2.76
N GLN A 48 19.82 -2.27 3.42
CA GLN A 48 20.54 -1.00 3.56
C GLN A 48 21.70 -1.10 4.55
N HIS A 49 21.54 -1.85 5.64
CA HIS A 49 22.62 -2.13 6.58
C HIS A 49 23.80 -2.80 5.86
N GLN A 50 23.54 -3.86 5.09
CA GLN A 50 24.59 -4.58 4.36
C GLN A 50 25.30 -3.70 3.31
N ARG A 51 24.57 -2.79 2.67
CA ARG A 51 25.12 -1.95 1.58
C ARG A 51 25.81 -0.68 2.06
N ARG A 52 25.35 -0.08 3.16
CA ARG A 52 25.73 1.28 3.57
C ARG A 52 26.18 1.40 5.02
N GLY A 53 25.98 0.36 5.82
CA GLY A 53 26.36 0.31 7.23
C GLY A 53 25.40 1.04 8.17
N GLU A 54 25.69 0.91 9.46
CA GLU A 54 24.92 1.43 10.59
C GLU A 54 24.83 2.96 10.61
N ASP A 55 25.95 3.67 10.39
CA ASP A 55 26.00 5.13 10.37
C ASP A 55 25.02 5.74 9.37
N TRP A 56 24.86 5.07 8.22
CA TRP A 56 23.93 5.53 7.19
C TRP A 56 22.48 5.36 7.65
N LEU A 57 22.13 4.24 8.29
CA LEU A 57 20.79 3.99 8.82
C LEU A 57 20.38 5.02 9.87
N LEU A 58 21.28 5.31 10.81
CA LEU A 58 21.09 6.31 11.86
C LEU A 58 20.82 7.70 11.29
N LYS A 59 21.67 8.16 10.37
CA LYS A 59 21.63 9.53 9.84
C LYS A 59 20.63 9.69 8.69
N LYS A 60 20.86 8.98 7.59
CA LYS A 60 20.11 9.15 6.32
C LYS A 60 18.94 8.17 6.19
N GLY A 61 19.00 7.02 6.87
CA GLY A 61 17.96 6.00 6.86
C GLY A 61 16.75 6.31 7.74
N GLY A 62 16.76 7.43 8.46
CA GLY A 62 15.59 7.94 9.20
C GLY A 62 15.40 7.34 10.59
N PHE A 63 16.33 6.50 11.08
CA PHE A 63 16.23 5.89 12.42
C PHE A 63 16.14 6.97 13.51
N MET A 64 17.07 7.94 13.54
CA MET A 64 17.08 9.01 14.54
C MET A 64 15.83 9.91 14.53
N ARG A 65 15.08 9.92 13.42
CA ARG A 65 13.90 10.79 13.27
C ARG A 65 12.59 10.07 13.61
N LEU A 66 12.49 8.79 13.27
CA LEU A 66 11.22 8.06 13.27
C LEU A 66 11.18 6.94 14.31
N ILE A 67 12.34 6.47 14.78
CA ILE A 67 12.43 5.41 15.76
C ILE A 67 12.79 6.04 17.11
N PRO A 68 12.09 5.68 18.21
CA PRO A 68 12.49 6.11 19.53
C PRO A 68 13.91 5.62 19.87
N GLU A 69 14.73 6.45 20.50
CA GLU A 69 16.14 6.11 20.81
C GLU A 69 16.28 4.81 21.61
N LYS A 70 15.33 4.53 22.51
CA LYS A 70 15.24 3.27 23.26
C LYS A 70 15.18 2.01 22.37
N ASN A 71 14.64 2.14 21.16
CA ASN A 71 14.49 1.05 20.20
C ASN A 71 15.64 1.01 19.17
N HIS A 72 16.59 1.96 19.20
CA HIS A 72 17.74 1.92 18.30
C HIS A 72 18.65 0.74 18.64
N ALA A 73 18.99 0.56 19.91
CA ALA A 73 19.87 -0.52 20.33
C ALA A 73 19.26 -1.91 20.03
N SER A 74 17.95 -2.06 20.20
CA SER A 74 17.25 -3.32 19.93
C SER A 74 17.18 -3.69 18.44
N LEU A 75 17.33 -2.72 17.53
CA LEU A 75 17.38 -2.96 16.08
C LEU A 75 18.82 -3.05 15.55
N LEU A 76 19.73 -2.18 16.01
CA LEU A 76 21.10 -2.07 15.49
C LEU A 76 22.01 -3.21 15.97
N GLN A 77 21.87 -3.66 17.23
CA GLN A 77 22.66 -4.80 17.72
C GLN A 77 22.36 -6.10 16.96
N PRO A 78 21.09 -6.47 16.67
CA PRO A 78 20.81 -7.62 15.82
C PRO A 78 21.19 -7.39 14.34
N LEU A 79 21.06 -6.16 13.82
CA LEU A 79 21.47 -5.83 12.45
C LEU A 79 22.97 -6.03 12.21
N SER A 80 23.81 -5.55 13.12
CA SER A 80 25.27 -5.74 13.06
C SER A 80 25.67 -7.22 13.08
N LYS A 81 24.91 -8.06 13.79
CA LYS A 81 25.10 -9.51 13.87
C LYS A 81 24.40 -10.30 12.75
N GLY A 82 23.63 -9.64 11.89
CA GLY A 82 22.80 -10.30 10.87
C GLY A 82 21.67 -11.17 11.42
N ALA A 83 21.31 -11.00 12.68
CA ALA A 83 20.33 -11.81 13.43
C ALA A 83 19.01 -11.07 13.70
N LEU A 84 18.77 -9.93 13.02
CA LEU A 84 17.50 -9.23 13.12
C LEU A 84 16.38 -10.13 12.60
N THR A 85 15.29 -10.28 13.35
CA THR A 85 14.10 -11.04 12.95
C THR A 85 12.93 -10.09 12.66
N ILE A 86 11.87 -10.61 12.03
CA ILE A 86 10.68 -9.82 11.70
C ILE A 86 9.91 -9.44 12.97
N GLU A 87 9.89 -10.31 13.97
CA GLU A 87 9.21 -10.13 15.25
C GLU A 87 9.81 -8.98 16.05
N LEU A 88 11.16 -8.87 16.07
CA LEU A 88 11.86 -7.75 16.70
C LEU A 88 11.53 -6.41 16.02
N VAL A 89 11.43 -6.42 14.68
CA VAL A 89 10.99 -5.22 13.95
C VAL A 89 9.54 -4.89 14.29
N GLN A 90 8.64 -5.88 14.37
CA GLN A 90 7.25 -5.66 14.74
C GLN A 90 7.12 -5.07 16.15
N GLU A 91 7.86 -5.57 17.13
CA GLU A 91 7.89 -5.05 18.49
C GLU A 91 8.42 -3.61 18.54
N ALA A 92 9.55 -3.34 17.87
CA ALA A 92 10.14 -2.00 17.82
C ALA A 92 9.22 -0.97 17.13
N MET A 93 8.39 -1.41 16.18
CA MET A 93 7.46 -0.57 15.43
C MET A 93 6.06 -0.49 16.07
N GLN A 94 5.77 -1.24 17.13
CA GLN A 94 4.41 -1.34 17.71
C GLN A 94 3.84 0.01 18.16
N ASN A 95 4.69 0.93 18.63
CA ASN A 95 4.30 2.26 19.12
C ASN A 95 4.51 3.36 18.07
N ILE A 96 4.79 3.01 16.81
CA ILE A 96 5.00 3.95 15.72
C ILE A 96 3.81 3.85 14.77
N ASP A 97 3.22 4.99 14.42
CA ASP A 97 2.07 5.01 13.51
C ASP A 97 2.41 4.42 12.14
N ALA A 98 1.42 3.79 11.51
CA ALA A 98 1.61 3.16 10.19
C ALA A 98 2.11 4.15 9.12
N SER A 99 1.73 5.42 9.23
CA SER A 99 2.22 6.49 8.35
C SER A 99 3.73 6.70 8.48
N ASP A 100 4.25 6.72 9.71
CA ASP A 100 5.68 6.92 9.97
C ASP A 100 6.50 5.68 9.63
N GLN A 101 5.93 4.49 9.85
CA GLN A 101 6.51 3.24 9.35
C GLN A 101 6.62 3.23 7.82
N MET A 102 5.61 3.73 7.11
CA MET A 102 5.65 3.87 5.65
C MET A 102 6.68 4.92 5.21
N LEU A 103 6.80 6.04 5.92
CA LEU A 103 7.83 7.03 5.66
C LEU A 103 9.23 6.44 5.85
N LEU A 104 9.45 5.70 6.94
CA LEU A 104 10.71 5.00 7.19
C LEU A 104 11.03 4.02 6.05
N LEU A 105 10.06 3.21 5.64
CA LEU A 105 10.21 2.29 4.52
C LEU A 105 10.63 3.01 3.24
N ASN A 106 10.03 4.17 2.95
CA ASN A 106 10.38 4.98 1.78
C ASN A 106 11.82 5.53 1.87
N LEU A 107 12.28 5.97 3.04
CA LEU A 107 13.66 6.43 3.24
C LEU A 107 14.68 5.30 3.06
N LEU A 108 14.31 4.08 3.46
CA LEU A 108 15.10 2.88 3.24
C LEU A 108 15.02 2.37 1.79
N GLY A 109 14.24 3.02 0.92
CA GLY A 109 14.06 2.66 -0.47
C GLY A 109 13.17 1.44 -0.69
N GLY A 110 12.46 0.98 0.34
CA GLY A 110 11.48 -0.08 0.25
C GLY A 110 10.16 0.41 -0.35
N ARG A 111 9.33 -0.54 -0.79
CA ARG A 111 7.96 -0.27 -1.26
C ARG A 111 7.01 -1.27 -0.63
N LEU A 112 5.87 -0.79 -0.14
CA LEU A 112 4.87 -1.67 0.41
C LEU A 112 4.09 -2.35 -0.73
N PRO A 113 3.88 -3.67 -0.69
CA PRO A 113 3.02 -4.32 -1.66
C PRO A 113 1.59 -3.82 -1.53
N LEU A 114 0.94 -3.62 -2.68
CA LEU A 114 -0.49 -3.31 -2.73
C LEU A 114 -1.30 -4.60 -2.69
N GLY A 115 -2.30 -4.61 -1.82
CA GLY A 115 -3.34 -5.63 -1.74
C GLY A 115 -4.62 -5.19 -2.42
N TYR A 116 -5.61 -6.06 -2.39
CA TYR A 116 -6.97 -5.78 -2.83
C TYR A 116 -7.93 -5.95 -1.65
N ARG A 117 -8.89 -5.05 -1.53
CA ARG A 117 -9.98 -5.12 -0.54
C ARG A 117 -11.31 -4.85 -1.26
N LEU A 118 -12.40 -5.48 -0.79
CA LEU A 118 -13.75 -5.12 -1.22
C LEU A 118 -14.06 -3.67 -0.85
N ILE A 119 -14.88 -3.01 -1.65
CA ILE A 119 -15.30 -1.63 -1.35
C ILE A 119 -16.37 -1.65 -0.27
N GLY A 120 -15.97 -1.47 0.98
CA GLY A 120 -16.87 -1.49 2.14
C GLY A 120 -16.62 -2.70 3.05
N THR A 121 -17.25 -2.67 4.21
CA THR A 121 -17.07 -3.70 5.26
C THR A 121 -18.02 -4.89 5.09
N THR A 122 -19.18 -4.67 4.46
CA THR A 122 -20.18 -5.71 4.20
C THR A 122 -20.51 -5.82 2.71
N LEU A 123 -21.18 -6.91 2.33
CA LEU A 123 -21.66 -7.10 0.96
C LEU A 123 -22.70 -6.03 0.57
N GLU A 124 -23.58 -5.65 1.50
CA GLU A 124 -24.58 -4.61 1.25
C GLU A 124 -23.92 -3.24 1.08
N ASP A 125 -22.93 -2.90 1.90
CA ASP A 125 -22.13 -1.68 1.71
C ASP A 125 -21.45 -1.68 0.34
N SER A 126 -20.93 -2.84 -0.08
CA SER A 126 -20.30 -3.00 -1.40
C SER A 126 -21.26 -2.72 -2.53
N LYS A 127 -22.50 -3.24 -2.47
CA LYS A 127 -23.54 -2.97 -3.47
C LYS A 127 -23.93 -1.48 -3.51
N VAL A 128 -24.10 -0.85 -2.34
CA VAL A 128 -24.43 0.58 -2.24
C VAL A 128 -23.31 1.43 -2.84
N ASN A 129 -22.05 1.14 -2.48
CA ASN A 129 -20.88 1.85 -2.99
C ASN A 129 -20.72 1.67 -4.52
N MET A 130 -20.92 0.46 -5.03
CA MET A 130 -20.87 0.17 -6.46
C MET A 130 -21.96 0.93 -7.22
N THR A 131 -23.21 0.87 -6.74
CA THR A 131 -24.35 1.57 -7.36
C THR A 131 -24.15 3.08 -7.34
N ALA A 132 -23.74 3.64 -6.21
CA ALA A 132 -23.47 5.07 -6.08
C ALA A 132 -22.34 5.53 -7.03
N ARG A 133 -21.31 4.69 -7.24
CA ARG A 133 -20.23 4.98 -8.19
C ARG A 133 -20.73 4.93 -9.63
N LEU A 134 -21.54 3.94 -9.98
CA LEU A 134 -22.16 3.84 -11.31
C LEU A 134 -23.05 5.05 -11.59
N ASP A 135 -23.91 5.45 -10.65
CA ASP A 135 -24.77 6.63 -10.78
C ASP A 135 -23.98 7.90 -11.01
N ARG A 136 -22.88 8.11 -10.28
CA ARG A 136 -21.99 9.27 -10.50
C ARG A 136 -21.38 9.27 -11.90
N LEU A 137 -20.98 8.11 -12.41
CA LEU A 137 -20.45 7.97 -13.76
C LEU A 137 -21.51 8.28 -14.81
N LEU A 138 -22.71 7.71 -14.69
CA LEU A 138 -23.82 7.96 -15.62
C LEU A 138 -24.24 9.44 -15.63
N ARG A 139 -24.32 10.08 -14.45
CA ARG A 139 -24.59 11.53 -14.36
C ARG A 139 -23.49 12.36 -15.03
N ARG A 140 -22.22 11.96 -14.91
CA ARG A 140 -21.11 12.64 -15.58
C ARG A 140 -21.19 12.47 -17.10
N ILE A 141 -21.46 11.26 -17.58
CA ILE A 141 -21.66 11.00 -19.01
C ILE A 141 -22.79 11.86 -19.56
N ARG A 142 -23.94 11.90 -18.87
CA ARG A 142 -25.07 12.75 -19.26
C ARG A 142 -24.70 14.23 -19.32
N ARG A 143 -24.02 14.76 -18.29
CA ARG A 143 -23.55 16.16 -18.28
C ARG A 143 -22.56 16.46 -19.41
N VAL A 144 -21.66 15.54 -19.71
CA VAL A 144 -20.73 15.71 -20.85
C VAL A 144 -21.49 15.69 -22.17
N GLY A 145 -22.48 14.80 -22.31
CA GLY A 145 -23.36 14.77 -23.47
C GLY A 145 -24.10 16.11 -23.68
N THR A 146 -24.69 16.68 -22.63
CA THR A 146 -25.38 17.97 -22.73
C THR A 146 -24.41 19.11 -23.08
N MET A 147 -23.21 19.14 -22.50
CA MET A 147 -22.19 20.15 -22.85
C MET A 147 -21.75 20.04 -24.31
N ILE A 148 -21.60 18.82 -24.83
CA ILE A 148 -21.25 18.61 -26.25
C ILE A 148 -22.39 19.10 -27.15
N GLU A 149 -23.64 18.77 -26.81
CA GLU A 149 -24.82 19.20 -27.56
C GLU A 149 -24.98 20.73 -27.56
N GLU A 150 -24.74 21.38 -26.42
CA GLU A 150 -24.71 22.85 -26.31
C GLU A 150 -23.65 23.44 -27.25
N VAL A 151 -22.40 22.97 -27.21
CA VAL A 151 -21.33 23.45 -28.10
C VAL A 151 -21.68 23.25 -29.57
N MET A 152 -22.22 22.08 -29.94
CA MET A 152 -22.61 21.79 -31.32
C MET A 152 -23.79 22.64 -31.81
N THR A 153 -24.66 23.09 -30.92
CA THR A 153 -25.85 23.89 -31.27
C THR A 153 -25.61 25.39 -31.24
N THR A 154 -24.75 25.90 -30.35
CA THR A 154 -24.38 27.33 -30.35
C THR A 154 -23.27 27.68 -31.33
N GLY A 155 -22.50 26.69 -31.81
CA GLY A 155 -21.32 26.91 -32.65
C GLY A 155 -20.18 27.56 -31.85
N ASP A 156 -18.94 27.23 -32.20
CA ASP A 156 -17.77 27.90 -31.61
C ASP A 156 -17.83 29.40 -31.98
N ALA A 157 -18.19 30.25 -31.01
CA ALA A 157 -18.08 31.69 -31.11
C ALA A 157 -16.62 32.15 -31.00
#